data_AF-A0A949A5S2-F1
#
_entry.id   AF-A0A949A5S2-F1
#
_cell.length_a   1.000
_cell.length_b   1.000
_cell.length_c   1.000
_cell.angle_alpha   90.00
_cell.angle_beta   90.00
_cell.angle_gamma   90.00
#
_symmetry.space_group_name_H-M   'P 1'
#
loop_
_entity.id
_entity.type
_entity.pdbx_description
1 polymer ?
#
loop_
_entity_poly.entity_id
_entity_poly.type
_entity_poly.pdbx_seq_one_letter_code
_entity_poly.pdbx_strand_id
1 'polypeptide(L)'
;METALQQILFEEQTLNSMYAEFPAKYIAACNLHALARSQPRSMRVDNIISLEKLMHDPHVLRHRQSFFLFREAARTMTAIAMSNIPNLTEHTMATLKRLLRTTSGNSHRAATEAVGSLPVSINQHFHHKTDEQIMPSVSFKKIAERCGGICIAKAVFTGRSLTFPCSSGNKILVIKLARQGDSPAHLFTETYWMKYLRKYFSSLPVRFNIPEPLELEGFSVFRIQDLPVAPPSDLHCHPETIAIAFAAHSEYFAYANEPYHYRQFSELKEVMIRNGWLFSHLASQGIIHTAPIPLFHNRVQSLRREDNGLYDWPLAGRLDQWLASCSHPNFGLSGIRDFEHFQTTEIYGGKLYWNLGAHILSLLLISASYFRNRAKGVQGLSSDGKPIDARYLFDENNLIDLIRETLTSYYKGFVGHDFSGAMPFDVKTLASRMVEEMGVDHHMEERLRQVDQQQMSASEFRLFLEDRGYSVKQAATAPKGEQDIILHTGPHLGGFNKGISIPELITASASMAATCVLDRYASENSPLQAIH
;
A
#
# COMPACT_ATOMS: atom_id res chain seq x y z
N MET A 1 -6.66 46.36 1.35
CA MET A 1 -5.32 45.96 1.83
C MET A 1 -5.17 46.23 3.32
N GLU A 2 -5.44 47.46 3.79
CA GLU A 2 -5.31 47.83 5.21
C GLU A 2 -6.23 47.01 6.14
N THR A 3 -7.48 46.77 5.74
CA THR A 3 -8.45 45.95 6.49
C THR A 3 -8.05 44.48 6.60
N ALA A 4 -7.44 43.92 5.56
CA ALA A 4 -7.02 42.53 5.53
C ALA A 4 -5.77 42.29 6.36
N LEU A 5 -4.82 43.22 6.33
CA LEU A 5 -3.64 43.16 7.19
C LEU A 5 -4.02 43.24 8.67
N GLN A 6 -4.96 44.12 9.03
CA GLN A 6 -5.51 44.20 10.39
C GLN A 6 -6.14 42.87 10.82
N GLN A 7 -6.93 42.25 9.94
CA GLN A 7 -7.54 40.96 10.24
C GLN A 7 -6.48 39.86 10.40
N ILE A 8 -5.49 39.77 9.51
CA ILE A 8 -4.39 38.80 9.61
C ILE A 8 -3.64 38.94 10.94
N LEU A 9 -3.33 40.18 11.34
CA LEU A 9 -2.65 40.46 12.60
C LEU A 9 -3.49 40.04 13.83
N PHE A 10 -4.80 40.28 13.79
CA PHE A 10 -5.71 39.87 14.85
C PHE A 10 -5.76 38.34 14.99
N GLU A 11 -5.89 37.60 13.88
CA GLU A 11 -5.91 36.14 13.93
C GLU A 11 -4.57 35.56 14.38
N GLU A 12 -3.46 36.15 13.93
CA GLU A 12 -2.10 35.78 14.34
C GLU A 12 -1.89 35.98 15.85
N GLN A 13 -2.36 37.10 16.41
CA GLN A 13 -2.34 37.35 17.85
C GLN A 13 -3.20 36.32 18.61
N THR A 14 -4.36 35.96 18.07
CA THR A 14 -5.26 34.96 18.66
C THR A 14 -4.59 33.58 18.71
N LEU A 15 -3.91 33.15 17.64
CA LEU A 15 -3.18 31.89 17.61
C LEU A 15 -2.05 31.84 18.65
N ASN A 16 -1.31 32.94 18.81
CA ASN A 16 -0.17 33.04 19.71
C ASN A 16 -0.53 33.35 21.17
N SER A 17 -1.79 33.73 21.45
CA SER A 17 -2.24 34.08 22.79
C SER A 17 -2.30 32.86 23.70
N MET A 18 -1.68 32.97 24.88
CA MET A 18 -1.81 31.98 25.96
C MET A 18 -3.21 31.97 26.58
N TYR A 19 -3.98 33.04 26.41
CA TYR A 19 -5.32 33.19 26.97
C TYR A 19 -6.43 32.79 25.98
N ALA A 20 -6.08 32.55 24.71
CA ALA A 20 -7.06 32.11 23.72
C ALA A 20 -7.38 30.63 23.93
N GLU A 21 -8.67 30.34 24.14
CA GLU A 21 -9.17 28.97 24.24
C GLU A 21 -9.12 28.25 22.88
N PHE A 22 -9.20 26.92 22.92
CA PHE A 22 -9.16 26.06 21.74
C PHE A 22 -10.14 26.49 20.62
N PRO A 23 -11.43 26.81 20.90
CA PRO A 23 -12.35 27.27 19.85
C PRO A 23 -11.91 28.57 19.19
N ALA A 24 -11.35 29.52 19.96
CA ALA A 24 -10.85 30.78 19.41
C ALA A 24 -9.65 30.55 18.49
N LYS A 25 -8.69 29.70 18.89
CA LYS A 25 -7.57 29.30 18.04
C LYS A 25 -8.03 28.58 16.77
N TYR A 26 -9.08 27.77 16.86
CA TYR A 26 -9.70 27.09 15.72
C TYR A 26 -10.33 28.06 14.72
N ILE A 27 -11.15 28.99 15.19
CA ILE A 27 -11.73 30.02 14.32
C ILE A 27 -10.65 30.88 13.68
N ALA A 28 -9.60 31.26 14.43
CA ALA A 28 -8.49 32.02 13.88
C ALA A 28 -7.74 31.27 12.77
N ALA A 29 -7.49 29.96 12.93
CA ALA A 29 -6.90 29.14 11.88
C ALA A 29 -7.80 29.05 10.63
N CYS A 30 -9.12 28.88 10.81
CA CYS A 30 -10.09 28.90 9.70
C CYS A 30 -10.09 30.25 8.95
N ASN A 31 -10.06 31.36 9.68
CA ASN A 31 -10.04 32.70 9.11
C ASN A 31 -8.74 32.96 8.34
N LEU A 32 -7.59 32.58 8.90
CA LEU A 32 -6.31 32.66 8.19
C LEU A 32 -6.27 31.79 6.94
N HIS A 33 -6.86 30.60 6.97
CA HIS A 33 -6.99 29.75 5.78
C HIS A 33 -7.81 30.46 4.68
N ALA A 34 -8.95 31.06 5.03
CA ALA A 34 -9.78 31.81 4.09
C ALA A 34 -9.05 33.04 3.51
N LEU A 35 -8.28 33.76 4.35
CA LEU A 35 -7.46 34.90 3.94
C LEU A 35 -6.30 34.48 3.03
N ALA A 36 -5.62 33.38 3.33
CA ALA A 36 -4.54 32.85 2.48
C ALA A 36 -5.04 32.50 1.07
N ARG A 37 -6.27 31.98 0.95
CA ARG A 37 -6.89 31.64 -0.34
C ARG A 37 -7.38 32.86 -1.12
N SER A 38 -7.97 33.84 -0.44
CA SER A 38 -8.59 35.01 -1.09
C SER A 38 -7.61 36.16 -1.31
N GLN A 39 -6.59 36.30 -0.45
CA GLN A 39 -5.67 37.44 -0.42
C GLN A 39 -4.23 36.99 -0.07
N PRO A 40 -3.61 36.09 -0.85
CA PRO A 40 -2.30 35.51 -0.52
C PRO A 40 -1.17 36.54 -0.38
N ARG A 41 -1.25 37.67 -1.09
CA ARG A 41 -0.24 38.75 -1.01
C ARG A 41 -0.20 39.48 0.34
N SER A 42 -1.27 39.35 1.14
CA SER A 42 -1.33 39.93 2.48
C SER A 42 -0.68 39.02 3.53
N MET A 43 -0.40 37.76 3.19
CA MET A 43 0.24 36.80 4.09
C MET A 43 1.74 37.13 4.25
N ARG A 44 2.27 36.83 5.43
CA ARG A 44 3.65 37.12 5.84
C ARG A 44 4.34 35.88 6.37
N VAL A 45 5.67 35.93 6.44
CA VAL A 45 6.50 34.89 7.06
C VAL A 45 6.09 34.65 8.52
N ASP A 46 5.73 35.71 9.26
CA ASP A 46 5.28 35.60 10.65
C ASP A 46 4.02 34.72 10.80
N ASN A 47 3.14 34.71 9.78
CA ASN A 47 1.97 33.82 9.78
C ASN A 47 2.39 32.36 9.70
N ILE A 48 3.36 32.03 8.84
CA ILE A 48 3.90 30.67 8.71
C ILE A 48 4.56 30.23 10.02
N ILE A 49 5.37 31.10 10.63
CA ILE A 49 6.02 30.84 11.92
C ILE A 49 4.99 30.59 13.02
N SER A 50 3.91 31.39 13.07
CA SER A 50 2.85 31.24 14.06
C SER A 50 2.09 29.92 13.90
N LEU A 51 1.82 29.51 12.65
CA LEU A 51 1.21 28.21 12.33
C LEU A 51 2.15 27.05 12.70
N GLU A 52 3.45 27.15 12.42
CA GLU A 52 4.44 26.13 12.81
C GLU A 52 4.54 26.01 14.35
N LYS A 53 4.52 27.12 15.08
CA LYS A 53 4.50 27.12 16.55
C LYS A 53 3.25 26.45 17.08
N LEU A 54 2.08 26.77 16.52
CA LEU A 54 0.82 26.14 16.90
C LEU A 54 0.87 24.62 16.75
N MET A 55 1.45 24.12 15.65
CA MET A 55 1.61 22.68 15.37
C MET A 55 2.47 21.94 16.41
N HIS A 56 3.29 22.65 17.18
CA HIS A 56 4.14 22.10 18.25
C HIS A 56 3.65 22.44 19.66
N ASP A 57 2.55 23.19 19.81
CA ASP A 57 2.04 23.65 21.11
C ASP A 57 1.60 22.46 21.98
N PRO A 58 2.30 22.16 23.10
CA PRO A 58 1.96 21.04 23.99
C PRO A 58 0.58 21.15 24.63
N HIS A 59 0.06 22.37 24.80
CA HIS A 59 -1.28 22.58 25.35
C HIS A 59 -2.33 22.14 24.34
N VAL A 60 -2.16 22.53 23.07
CA VAL A 60 -3.07 22.15 21.99
C VAL A 60 -3.02 20.65 21.71
N LEU A 61 -1.82 20.04 21.72
CA LEU A 61 -1.62 18.61 21.44
C LEU A 61 -2.45 17.71 22.37
N ARG A 62 -2.72 18.13 23.61
CA ARG A 62 -3.51 17.36 24.59
C ARG A 62 -5.02 17.37 24.32
N HIS A 63 -5.52 18.26 23.47
CA HIS A 63 -6.95 18.29 23.15
C HIS A 63 -7.35 17.14 22.21
N ARG A 64 -8.46 16.47 22.52
CA ARG A 64 -9.00 15.37 21.71
C ARG A 64 -9.29 15.76 20.25
N GLN A 65 -9.66 17.02 20.02
CA GLN A 65 -9.99 17.57 18.70
C GLN A 65 -8.82 18.28 18.01
N SER A 66 -7.60 18.18 18.54
CA SER A 66 -6.41 18.89 18.04
C SER A 66 -6.12 18.64 16.56
N PHE A 67 -6.46 17.46 16.03
CA PHE A 67 -6.36 17.15 14.61
C PHE A 67 -7.05 18.19 13.72
N PHE A 68 -8.27 18.63 14.06
CA PHE A 68 -9.01 19.57 13.20
C PHE A 68 -8.35 20.95 13.14
N LEU A 69 -7.78 21.41 14.26
CA LEU A 69 -7.03 22.65 14.33
C LEU A 69 -5.74 22.57 13.51
N PHE A 70 -4.95 21.51 13.71
CA PHE A 70 -3.71 21.32 12.94
C PHE A 70 -3.99 21.14 11.46
N ARG A 71 -5.11 20.51 11.10
CA ARG A 71 -5.52 20.35 9.70
C ARG A 71 -5.76 21.70 9.03
N GLU A 72 -6.42 22.64 9.71
CA GLU A 72 -6.61 23.99 9.16
C GLU A 72 -5.29 24.78 9.12
N ALA A 73 -4.41 24.61 10.11
CA ALA A 73 -3.08 25.22 10.08
C ALA A 73 -2.23 24.73 8.91
N ALA A 74 -2.16 23.41 8.70
CA ALA A 74 -1.43 22.79 7.61
C ALA A 74 -2.03 23.16 6.23
N ARG A 75 -3.37 23.19 6.11
CA ARG A 75 -4.07 23.66 4.90
C ARG A 75 -3.76 25.11 4.58
N THR A 76 -3.70 25.97 5.59
CA THR A 76 -3.30 27.38 5.43
C THR A 76 -1.90 27.47 4.84
N MET A 77 -0.93 26.72 5.38
CA MET A 77 0.42 26.67 4.83
C MET A 77 0.42 26.15 3.38
N THR A 78 -0.30 25.08 3.06
CA THR A 78 -0.37 24.62 1.65
C THR A 78 -1.01 25.65 0.71
N ALA A 79 -2.02 26.40 1.17
CA ALA A 79 -2.62 27.47 0.36
C ALA A 79 -1.63 28.62 0.11
N ILE A 80 -0.82 28.97 1.11
CA ILE A 80 0.28 29.95 0.96
C ILE A 80 1.30 29.44 -0.06
N ALA A 81 1.75 28.18 0.07
CA ALA A 81 2.71 27.56 -0.84
C ALA A 81 2.22 27.65 -2.29
N MET A 82 0.94 27.35 -2.53
CA MET A 82 0.29 27.39 -3.84
C MET A 82 0.10 28.80 -4.43
N SER A 83 0.33 29.85 -3.66
CA SER A 83 0.22 31.23 -4.16
C SER A 83 1.41 31.68 -5.03
N ASN A 84 2.48 30.87 -5.07
CA ASN A 84 3.70 31.11 -5.86
C ASN A 84 4.34 32.49 -5.61
N ILE A 85 4.28 32.98 -4.38
CA ILE A 85 4.99 34.20 -3.95
C ILE A 85 6.40 33.79 -3.49
N PRO A 86 7.49 34.11 -4.21
CA PRO A 86 8.79 33.42 -4.06
C PRO A 86 9.27 33.22 -2.61
N ASN A 87 9.46 34.32 -1.87
CA ASN A 87 9.97 34.26 -0.48
C ASN A 87 9.01 33.54 0.48
N LEU A 88 7.69 33.69 0.28
CA LEU A 88 6.70 33.01 1.11
C LEU A 88 6.64 31.52 0.76
N THR A 89 6.62 31.18 -0.52
CA THR A 89 6.58 29.79 -1.00
C THR A 89 7.82 29.05 -0.53
N GLU A 90 9.03 29.57 -0.73
CA GLU A 90 10.27 28.93 -0.27
C GLU A 90 10.25 28.67 1.24
N HIS A 91 9.90 29.70 2.04
CA HIS A 91 9.82 29.56 3.49
C HIS A 91 8.74 28.56 3.92
N THR A 92 7.60 28.55 3.24
CA THR A 92 6.50 27.62 3.51
C THR A 92 6.91 26.18 3.19
N MET A 93 7.55 25.93 2.04
CA MET A 93 8.03 24.59 1.66
C MET A 93 9.05 24.06 2.66
N ALA A 94 10.01 24.90 3.06
CA ALA A 94 10.97 24.54 4.09
C ALA A 94 10.30 24.22 5.44
N THR A 95 9.25 24.98 5.80
CA THR A 95 8.47 24.76 7.02
C THR A 95 7.67 23.47 6.99
N LEU A 96 6.96 23.19 5.89
CA LEU A 96 6.25 21.93 5.69
C LEU A 96 7.22 20.75 5.77
N LYS A 97 8.39 20.83 5.12
CA LYS A 97 9.44 19.79 5.18
C LYS A 97 9.97 19.56 6.60
N ARG A 98 10.11 20.62 7.41
CA ARG A 98 10.44 20.48 8.84
C ARG A 98 9.31 19.79 9.61
N LEU A 99 8.06 20.20 9.41
CA LEU A 99 6.90 19.63 10.10
C LEU A 99 6.77 18.11 9.86
N LEU A 100 7.02 17.65 8.62
CA LEU A 100 7.05 16.22 8.32
C LEU A 100 8.07 15.44 9.18
N ARG A 101 9.14 16.09 9.64
CA ARG A 101 10.22 15.48 10.44
C ARG A 101 10.04 15.63 11.94
N THR A 102 9.48 16.74 12.40
CA THR A 102 9.52 17.13 13.82
C THR A 102 8.21 16.90 14.56
N THR A 103 7.09 16.72 13.84
CA THR A 103 5.78 16.52 14.45
C THR A 103 5.44 15.04 14.60
N SER A 104 4.54 14.73 15.54
CA SER A 104 3.99 13.38 15.76
C SER A 104 2.46 13.44 15.96
N GLY A 105 1.81 12.27 15.98
CA GLY A 105 0.37 12.14 16.27
C GLY A 105 -0.52 12.98 15.34
N ASN A 106 -1.49 13.68 15.91
CA ASN A 106 -2.48 14.47 15.17
C ASN A 106 -1.85 15.59 14.34
N SER A 107 -0.79 16.23 14.85
CA SER A 107 -0.08 17.31 14.15
C SER A 107 0.63 16.78 12.90
N HIS A 108 1.32 15.65 13.05
CA HIS A 108 1.96 14.95 11.93
C HIS A 108 0.97 14.52 10.86
N ARG A 109 -0.12 13.86 11.27
CA ARG A 109 -1.18 13.43 10.36
C ARG A 109 -1.77 14.61 9.57
N ALA A 110 -2.03 15.73 10.25
CA ALA A 110 -2.53 16.94 9.60
C ALA A 110 -1.54 17.50 8.57
N ALA A 111 -0.25 17.55 8.90
CA ALA A 111 0.81 17.99 8.00
C ALA A 111 0.92 17.08 6.77
N THR A 112 1.02 15.77 6.96
CA THR A 112 1.21 14.81 5.86
C THR A 112 -0.02 14.74 4.94
N GLU A 113 -1.24 14.79 5.48
CA GLU A 113 -2.48 14.83 4.67
C GLU A 113 -2.58 16.12 3.85
N ALA A 114 -2.26 17.28 4.43
CA ALA A 114 -2.29 18.55 3.72
C ALA A 114 -1.23 18.58 2.60
N VAL A 115 0.01 18.23 2.93
CA VAL A 115 1.12 18.18 1.96
C VAL A 115 0.86 17.15 0.86
N GLY A 116 0.39 15.95 1.22
CA GLY A 116 0.02 14.90 0.27
C GLY A 116 -1.15 15.28 -0.64
N SER A 117 -1.88 16.36 -0.31
CA SER A 117 -2.97 16.90 -1.13
C SER A 117 -2.53 18.01 -2.10
N LEU A 118 -1.24 18.39 -2.12
CA LEU A 118 -0.73 19.36 -3.10
C LEU A 118 -0.94 18.84 -4.53
N PRO A 119 -1.31 19.72 -5.48
CA PRO A 119 -1.60 19.32 -6.84
C PRO A 119 -0.31 19.08 -7.63
N VAL A 120 0.01 17.82 -7.93
CA VAL A 120 1.12 17.45 -8.81
C VAL A 120 0.61 17.02 -10.18
N SER A 121 1.41 17.27 -11.20
CA SER A 121 1.11 16.96 -12.59
C SER A 121 1.21 15.45 -12.80
N ILE A 122 0.10 14.80 -13.08
CA ILE A 122 0.06 13.37 -13.42
C ILE A 122 -0.23 13.27 -14.91
N ASN A 123 0.56 12.47 -15.64
CA ASN A 123 0.38 12.27 -17.07
C ASN A 123 -0.91 11.49 -17.36
N GLN A 124 -1.99 12.22 -17.64
CA GLN A 124 -3.30 11.65 -17.98
C GLN A 124 -3.41 11.38 -19.48
N HIS A 125 -3.08 10.18 -19.92
CA HIS A 125 -3.31 9.80 -21.32
C HIS A 125 -4.25 8.60 -21.48
N PHE A 126 -4.96 8.18 -20.43
CA PHE A 126 -5.47 6.81 -20.37
C PHE A 126 -6.91 6.73 -19.87
N HIS A 127 -7.80 6.28 -20.77
CA HIS A 127 -9.13 5.83 -20.41
C HIS A 127 -9.19 4.31 -20.60
N HIS A 128 -9.37 3.58 -19.50
CA HIS A 128 -9.72 2.17 -19.54
C HIS A 128 -11.24 2.04 -19.62
N LYS A 129 -11.73 1.43 -20.70
CA LYS A 129 -13.05 0.81 -20.74
C LYS A 129 -12.86 -0.65 -21.13
N THR A 130 -13.12 -1.54 -20.18
CA THR A 130 -13.37 -2.94 -20.48
C THR A 130 -14.80 -3.05 -20.97
N ASP A 131 -14.96 -3.14 -22.29
CA ASP A 131 -16.21 -3.62 -22.86
C ASP A 131 -16.28 -5.13 -22.65
N GLU A 132 -17.46 -5.65 -22.33
CA GLU A 132 -17.68 -7.10 -22.26
C GLU A 132 -17.42 -7.70 -23.65
N GLN A 133 -16.36 -8.51 -23.76
CA GLN A 133 -16.04 -9.21 -25.00
C GLN A 133 -16.61 -10.62 -24.97
N ILE A 134 -16.93 -11.13 -26.15
CA ILE A 134 -17.26 -12.55 -26.35
C ILE A 134 -16.07 -13.40 -25.86
N MET A 135 -16.36 -14.42 -25.06
CA MET A 135 -15.37 -15.40 -24.59
C MET A 135 -15.48 -16.68 -25.43
N PRO A 136 -14.64 -16.87 -26.46
CA PRO A 136 -14.70 -18.06 -27.28
C PRO A 136 -14.26 -19.29 -26.48
N SER A 137 -14.86 -20.43 -26.83
CA SER A 137 -14.41 -21.74 -26.34
C SER A 137 -13.21 -22.20 -27.16
N VAL A 138 -12.11 -22.53 -26.48
CA VAL A 138 -10.85 -22.95 -27.12
C VAL A 138 -10.33 -24.22 -26.47
N SER A 139 -9.61 -25.02 -27.24
CA SER A 139 -8.88 -26.16 -26.68
C SER A 139 -7.54 -25.72 -26.11
N PHE A 140 -7.06 -26.41 -25.08
CA PHE A 140 -5.73 -26.23 -24.52
C PHE A 140 -4.65 -26.39 -25.60
N LYS A 141 -4.84 -27.34 -26.53
CA LYS A 141 -3.91 -27.56 -27.65
C LYS A 141 -3.68 -26.28 -28.46
N LYS A 142 -4.74 -25.54 -28.80
CA LYS A 142 -4.64 -24.26 -29.54
C LYS A 142 -3.85 -23.21 -28.77
N ILE A 143 -3.99 -23.16 -27.44
CA ILE A 143 -3.22 -22.26 -26.58
C ILE A 143 -1.75 -22.68 -26.58
N ALA A 144 -1.47 -23.97 -26.36
CA ALA A 144 -0.12 -24.51 -26.26
C ALA A 144 0.71 -24.32 -27.55
N GLU A 145 0.07 -24.44 -28.72
CA GLU A 145 0.69 -24.22 -30.04
C GLU A 145 1.29 -22.80 -30.18
N ARG A 146 0.80 -21.81 -29.42
CA ARG A 146 1.32 -20.43 -29.46
C ARG A 146 2.62 -20.23 -28.69
N CYS A 147 3.05 -21.18 -27.86
CA CYS A 147 4.16 -20.98 -26.91
C CYS A 147 5.50 -21.61 -27.33
N GLY A 148 5.64 -22.10 -28.56
CA GLY A 148 6.92 -22.64 -29.06
C GLY A 148 7.40 -23.93 -28.36
N GLY A 149 6.48 -24.65 -27.71
CA GLY A 149 6.74 -25.91 -26.99
C GLY A 149 6.70 -25.74 -25.46
N ILE A 150 5.97 -26.64 -24.80
CA ILE A 150 5.77 -26.66 -23.34
C ILE A 150 5.97 -28.07 -22.77
N CYS A 151 6.34 -28.16 -21.49
CA CYS A 151 6.49 -29.43 -20.78
C CYS A 151 5.26 -29.73 -19.92
N ILE A 152 4.28 -30.47 -20.46
CA ILE A 152 3.04 -30.84 -19.76
C ILE A 152 3.32 -31.66 -18.49
N ALA A 153 4.33 -32.54 -18.52
CA ALA A 153 4.71 -33.35 -17.37
C ALA A 153 5.20 -32.54 -16.15
N LYS A 154 5.53 -31.26 -16.34
CA LYS A 154 5.95 -30.32 -15.28
C LYS A 154 4.87 -29.28 -14.96
N ALA A 155 3.62 -29.56 -15.32
CA ALA A 155 2.51 -28.66 -15.03
C ALA A 155 2.27 -28.56 -13.52
N VAL A 156 2.17 -27.34 -12.99
CA VAL A 156 1.96 -27.09 -11.55
C VAL A 156 0.95 -25.97 -11.36
N PHE A 157 0.02 -26.17 -10.43
CA PHE A 157 -0.86 -25.11 -9.93
C PHE A 157 -0.14 -24.25 -8.89
N THR A 158 -0.16 -22.94 -9.09
CA THR A 158 0.22 -21.93 -8.10
C THR A 158 -1.00 -21.05 -7.85
N GLY A 159 -1.71 -21.31 -6.75
CA GLY A 159 -3.06 -20.78 -6.55
C GLY A 159 -3.97 -21.20 -7.71
N ARG A 160 -4.69 -20.23 -8.30
CA ARG A 160 -5.60 -20.44 -9.46
C ARG A 160 -4.91 -20.43 -10.83
N SER A 161 -3.58 -20.43 -10.86
CA SER A 161 -2.79 -20.39 -12.09
C SER A 161 -2.13 -21.73 -12.36
N LEU A 162 -2.46 -22.35 -13.49
CA LEU A 162 -1.77 -23.53 -14.00
C LEU A 162 -0.57 -23.10 -14.84
N THR A 163 0.62 -23.59 -14.51
CA THR A 163 1.88 -23.16 -15.12
C THR A 163 2.55 -24.30 -15.87
N PHE A 164 3.22 -23.98 -16.99
CA PHE A 164 3.99 -24.93 -17.80
C PHE A 164 5.34 -24.33 -18.18
N PRO A 165 6.47 -24.99 -17.90
CA PRO A 165 7.76 -24.58 -18.43
C PRO A 165 7.78 -24.63 -19.97
N CYS A 166 8.25 -23.55 -20.61
CA CYS A 166 8.51 -23.54 -22.04
C CYS A 166 9.87 -24.18 -22.36
N SER A 167 10.01 -24.75 -23.56
CA SER A 167 11.25 -25.40 -24.01
C SER A 167 12.47 -24.46 -24.05
N SER A 168 12.24 -23.15 -24.18
CA SER A 168 13.30 -22.11 -24.17
C SER A 168 13.87 -21.80 -22.78
N GLY A 169 13.41 -22.48 -21.72
CA GLY A 169 13.97 -22.44 -20.36
C GLY A 169 13.65 -21.19 -19.53
N ASN A 170 13.57 -20.02 -20.16
CA ASN A 170 13.38 -18.73 -19.47
C ASN A 170 11.95 -18.22 -19.45
N LYS A 171 11.02 -18.94 -20.08
CA LYS A 171 9.60 -18.60 -20.13
C LYS A 171 8.74 -19.72 -19.54
N ILE A 172 7.60 -19.33 -19.01
CA ILE A 172 6.52 -20.22 -18.60
C ILE A 172 5.23 -19.79 -19.31
N LEU A 173 4.43 -20.76 -19.72
CA LEU A 173 3.02 -20.53 -20.04
C LEU A 173 2.23 -20.55 -18.74
N VAL A 174 1.35 -19.57 -18.55
CA VAL A 174 0.43 -19.48 -17.42
C VAL A 174 -0.99 -19.47 -17.95
N ILE A 175 -1.84 -20.32 -17.38
CA ILE A 175 -3.29 -20.32 -17.57
C ILE A 175 -3.90 -19.92 -16.22
N LYS A 176 -4.39 -18.69 -16.09
CA LYS A 176 -5.02 -18.18 -14.86
C LYS A 176 -6.53 -18.34 -14.97
N LEU A 177 -7.10 -19.16 -14.08
CA LEU A 177 -8.52 -19.47 -14.06
C LEU A 177 -9.28 -18.44 -13.21
N ALA A 178 -10.49 -18.07 -13.64
CA ALA A 178 -11.46 -17.37 -12.81
C ALA A 178 -11.90 -18.28 -11.65
N ARG A 179 -12.19 -17.70 -10.48
CA ARG A 179 -12.86 -18.43 -9.39
C ARG A 179 -14.37 -18.37 -9.56
N GLN A 180 -15.06 -19.25 -8.84
CA GLN A 180 -16.50 -19.21 -8.70
C GLN A 180 -16.92 -17.86 -8.08
N GLY A 181 -17.83 -17.16 -8.74
CA GLY A 181 -18.29 -15.82 -8.32
C GLY A 181 -17.41 -14.66 -8.77
N ASP A 182 -16.23 -14.90 -9.37
CA ASP A 182 -15.44 -13.83 -9.96
C ASP A 182 -16.13 -13.27 -11.20
N SER A 183 -16.05 -11.95 -11.37
CA SER A 183 -16.40 -11.31 -12.63
C SER A 183 -15.31 -11.57 -13.68
N PRO A 184 -15.65 -12.05 -14.89
CA PRO A 184 -14.71 -12.14 -16.01
C PRO A 184 -14.03 -10.79 -16.36
N ALA A 185 -14.63 -9.66 -15.97
CA ALA A 185 -14.06 -8.33 -16.17
C ALA A 185 -12.65 -8.16 -15.54
N HIS A 186 -12.36 -8.85 -14.43
CA HIS A 186 -11.04 -8.80 -13.82
C HIS A 186 -9.96 -9.41 -14.74
N LEU A 187 -10.29 -10.52 -15.41
CA LEU A 187 -9.40 -11.17 -16.37
C LEU A 187 -9.17 -10.31 -17.62
N PHE A 188 -10.19 -9.62 -18.11
CA PHE A 188 -10.02 -8.64 -19.20
C PHE A 188 -9.15 -7.45 -18.79
N THR A 189 -9.32 -6.96 -17.56
CA THR A 189 -8.51 -5.87 -17.00
C THR A 189 -7.05 -6.29 -16.90
N GLU A 190 -6.79 -7.53 -16.47
CA GLU A 190 -5.44 -8.09 -16.38
C GLU A 190 -4.72 -8.12 -17.73
N THR A 191 -5.37 -8.64 -18.77
CA THR A 191 -4.76 -8.73 -20.11
C THR A 191 -4.61 -7.36 -20.76
N TYR A 192 -5.55 -6.43 -20.52
CA TYR A 192 -5.40 -5.04 -20.94
C TYR A 192 -4.12 -4.42 -20.39
N TRP A 193 -3.92 -4.50 -19.07
CA TRP A 193 -2.75 -3.91 -18.42
C TRP A 193 -1.44 -4.56 -18.86
N MET A 194 -1.42 -5.87 -19.07
CA MET A 194 -0.25 -6.55 -19.65
C MET A 194 0.10 -5.98 -21.04
N LYS A 195 -0.87 -5.85 -21.95
CA LYS A 195 -0.63 -5.28 -23.30
C LYS A 195 -0.18 -3.84 -23.22
N TYR A 196 -0.89 -3.06 -22.42
CA TYR A 196 -0.68 -1.63 -22.27
C TYR A 196 0.72 -1.34 -21.70
N LEU A 197 1.08 -1.98 -20.58
CA LEU A 197 2.38 -1.76 -19.97
C LEU A 197 3.51 -2.25 -20.88
N ARG A 198 3.33 -3.35 -21.64
CA ARG A 198 4.35 -3.75 -22.64
C ARG A 198 4.55 -2.70 -23.72
N LYS A 199 3.47 -2.08 -24.19
CA LYS A 199 3.53 -1.09 -25.27
C LYS A 199 4.28 0.17 -24.84
N TYR A 200 4.03 0.67 -23.62
CA TYR A 200 4.54 1.98 -23.19
C TYR A 200 5.68 1.91 -22.17
N PHE A 201 5.88 0.76 -21.50
CA PHE A 201 6.83 0.59 -20.39
C PHE A 201 7.78 -0.62 -20.60
N SER A 202 7.98 -1.07 -21.84
CA SER A 202 8.96 -2.14 -22.15
C SER A 202 10.41 -1.67 -22.07
N SER A 203 10.67 -0.37 -22.20
CA SER A 203 12.01 0.24 -22.24
C SER A 203 12.28 1.11 -21.02
N LEU A 204 12.17 0.52 -19.82
CA LEU A 204 12.49 1.20 -18.56
C LEU A 204 13.97 1.06 -18.19
N PRO A 205 14.54 2.00 -17.42
CA PRO A 205 15.93 1.94 -16.95
C PRO A 205 16.18 0.79 -15.97
N VAL A 206 15.12 0.14 -15.47
CA VAL A 206 15.19 -1.01 -14.58
C VAL A 206 14.44 -2.20 -15.18
N ARG A 207 14.84 -3.41 -14.80
CA ARG A 207 14.22 -4.65 -15.27
C ARG A 207 12.74 -4.74 -14.87
N PHE A 208 11.85 -4.85 -15.85
CA PHE A 208 10.43 -5.16 -15.64
C PHE A 208 9.95 -6.19 -16.66
N ASN A 209 9.85 -7.46 -16.26
CA ASN A 209 9.39 -8.53 -17.13
C ASN A 209 7.86 -8.61 -17.14
N ILE A 210 7.25 -7.77 -17.96
CA ILE A 210 5.79 -7.74 -18.13
C ILE A 210 5.33 -8.97 -18.92
N PRO A 211 4.38 -9.78 -18.40
CA PRO A 211 3.84 -10.93 -19.10
C PRO A 211 3.24 -10.59 -20.46
N GLU A 212 3.37 -11.50 -21.40
CA GLU A 212 2.83 -11.38 -22.75
C GLU A 212 1.50 -12.14 -22.84
N PRO A 213 0.35 -11.45 -22.92
CA PRO A 213 -0.93 -12.12 -23.02
C PRO A 213 -1.04 -12.80 -24.37
N LEU A 214 -1.54 -14.03 -24.37
CA LEU A 214 -1.79 -14.78 -25.60
C LEU A 214 -3.16 -14.38 -26.15
N GLU A 215 -3.15 -14.08 -27.44
CA GLU A 215 -4.37 -13.79 -28.19
C GLU A 215 -4.61 -14.86 -29.26
N LEU A 216 -5.85 -15.32 -29.34
CA LEU A 216 -6.36 -16.18 -30.40
C LEU A 216 -7.50 -15.44 -31.08
N GLU A 217 -7.36 -15.19 -32.38
CA GLU A 217 -8.38 -14.48 -33.18
C GLU A 217 -8.80 -13.11 -32.59
N GLY A 218 -7.88 -12.45 -31.88
CA GLY A 218 -8.13 -11.15 -31.22
C GLY A 218 -8.74 -11.23 -29.82
N PHE A 219 -9.03 -12.44 -29.31
CA PHE A 219 -9.55 -12.64 -27.95
C PHE A 219 -8.42 -13.00 -26.97
N SER A 220 -8.53 -12.54 -25.73
CA SER A 220 -7.54 -12.81 -24.66
C SER A 220 -8.10 -13.51 -23.43
N VAL A 221 -9.43 -13.64 -23.34
CA VAL A 221 -10.15 -14.40 -22.31
C VAL A 221 -10.92 -15.51 -23.01
N PHE A 222 -10.86 -16.72 -22.46
CA PHE A 222 -11.33 -17.94 -23.10
C PHE A 222 -12.14 -18.81 -22.14
N ARG A 223 -12.96 -19.70 -22.69
CA ARG A 223 -13.45 -20.90 -21.99
C ARG A 223 -12.60 -22.09 -22.44
N ILE A 224 -11.87 -22.72 -21.53
CA ILE A 224 -10.94 -23.80 -21.90
C ILE A 224 -11.61 -25.17 -21.77
N GLN A 225 -11.78 -25.87 -22.88
CA GLN A 225 -12.57 -27.11 -22.94
C GLN A 225 -11.88 -28.32 -22.28
N ASP A 226 -10.56 -28.43 -22.43
CA ASP A 226 -9.76 -29.63 -22.16
C ASP A 226 -8.46 -29.28 -21.42
N LEU A 227 -8.58 -28.83 -20.16
CA LEU A 227 -7.41 -28.60 -19.31
C LEU A 227 -6.62 -29.92 -19.15
N PRO A 228 -5.28 -29.90 -19.31
CA PRO A 228 -4.46 -31.11 -19.24
C PRO A 228 -4.28 -31.64 -17.80
N VAL A 229 -4.55 -30.78 -16.81
CA VAL A 229 -4.51 -31.11 -15.38
C VAL A 229 -5.75 -30.51 -14.75
N ALA A 230 -6.51 -31.32 -14.02
CA ALA A 230 -7.69 -30.85 -13.30
C ALA A 230 -7.29 -29.89 -12.15
N PRO A 231 -8.04 -28.80 -11.93
CA PRO A 231 -7.79 -27.94 -10.77
C PRO A 231 -8.04 -28.71 -9.46
N PRO A 232 -7.20 -28.49 -8.43
CA PRO A 232 -7.51 -28.94 -7.07
C PRO A 232 -8.92 -28.50 -6.64
N SER A 233 -9.63 -29.37 -5.92
CA SER A 233 -11.04 -29.18 -5.58
C SER A 233 -11.31 -27.98 -4.66
N ASP A 234 -10.32 -27.59 -3.87
CA ASP A 234 -10.33 -26.46 -2.92
C ASP A 234 -10.13 -25.09 -3.59
N LEU A 235 -9.74 -25.04 -4.87
CA LEU A 235 -9.56 -23.76 -5.57
C LEU A 235 -10.87 -23.08 -5.99
N HIS A 236 -12.00 -23.80 -5.94
CA HIS A 236 -13.32 -23.33 -6.33
C HIS A 236 -13.29 -22.56 -7.68
N CYS A 237 -12.67 -23.15 -8.71
CA CYS A 237 -12.59 -22.54 -10.04
C CYS A 237 -13.98 -22.38 -10.68
N HIS A 238 -14.11 -21.39 -11.57
CA HIS A 238 -15.35 -21.14 -12.30
C HIS A 238 -15.75 -22.39 -13.13
N PRO A 239 -17.03 -22.82 -13.11
CA PRO A 239 -17.46 -24.07 -13.76
C PRO A 239 -17.27 -24.08 -15.28
N GLU A 240 -17.36 -22.92 -15.94
CA GLU A 240 -17.10 -22.76 -17.38
C GLU A 240 -15.60 -22.64 -17.74
N THR A 241 -14.69 -22.91 -16.80
CA THR A 241 -13.23 -22.86 -17.00
C THR A 241 -12.76 -21.58 -17.71
N ILE A 242 -13.35 -20.46 -17.31
CA ILE A 242 -13.02 -19.12 -17.84
C ILE A 242 -11.58 -18.78 -17.42
N ALA A 243 -10.76 -18.36 -18.36
CA ALA A 243 -9.34 -18.17 -18.13
C ALA A 243 -8.70 -17.14 -19.06
N ILE A 244 -7.54 -16.65 -18.66
CA ILE A 244 -6.55 -16.01 -19.55
C ILE A 244 -5.34 -16.92 -19.70
N ALA A 245 -4.64 -16.78 -20.82
CA ALA A 245 -3.36 -17.43 -21.04
C ALA A 245 -2.30 -16.38 -21.36
N PHE A 246 -1.11 -16.50 -20.78
CA PHE A 246 -0.01 -15.57 -21.02
C PHE A 246 1.35 -16.26 -20.87
N ALA A 247 2.35 -15.75 -21.58
CA ALA A 247 3.74 -16.15 -21.41
C ALA A 247 4.44 -15.19 -20.44
N ALA A 248 5.03 -15.70 -19.37
CA ALA A 248 5.76 -14.91 -18.38
C ALA A 248 7.22 -15.40 -18.27
N HIS A 249 8.07 -14.58 -17.65
CA HIS A 249 9.41 -15.01 -17.25
C HIS A 249 9.32 -16.14 -16.21
N SER A 250 10.28 -17.08 -16.19
CA SER A 250 10.28 -18.20 -15.23
C SER A 250 10.26 -17.78 -13.76
N GLU A 251 10.77 -16.58 -13.47
CA GLU A 251 10.76 -15.97 -12.13
C GLU A 251 9.45 -15.24 -11.78
N TYR A 252 8.39 -15.34 -12.60
CA TYR A 252 7.14 -14.63 -12.33
C TYR A 252 6.53 -15.00 -10.97
N PHE A 253 6.60 -16.26 -10.55
CA PHE A 253 6.09 -16.69 -9.24
C PHE A 253 7.14 -16.63 -8.11
N ALA A 254 8.29 -15.98 -8.34
CA ALA A 254 9.32 -15.80 -7.32
C ALA A 254 9.06 -14.52 -6.50
N TYR A 255 8.53 -14.65 -5.29
CA TYR A 255 8.15 -13.53 -4.43
C TYR A 255 9.37 -12.82 -3.83
N ALA A 256 9.27 -11.50 -3.60
CA ALA A 256 10.40 -10.68 -3.14
C ALA A 256 10.91 -11.05 -1.73
N ASN A 257 10.06 -11.62 -0.89
CA ASN A 257 10.37 -11.96 0.50
C ASN A 257 10.73 -13.44 0.70
N GLU A 258 11.15 -14.14 -0.36
CA GLU A 258 11.48 -15.57 -0.29
C GLU A 258 13.00 -15.77 -0.25
N PRO A 259 13.61 -16.08 0.91
CA PRO A 259 15.06 -16.00 1.06
C PRO A 259 15.85 -16.96 0.18
N TYR A 260 15.27 -18.10 -0.19
CA TYR A 260 15.94 -19.09 -1.04
C TYR A 260 16.18 -18.62 -2.48
N HIS A 261 15.56 -17.52 -2.92
CA HIS A 261 15.88 -16.88 -4.20
C HIS A 261 17.21 -16.14 -4.20
N TYR A 262 17.77 -15.86 -3.03
CA TYR A 262 18.91 -14.97 -2.87
C TYR A 262 20.10 -15.72 -2.28
N ARG A 263 21.26 -15.57 -2.91
CA ARG A 263 22.54 -16.02 -2.39
C ARG A 263 23.13 -14.98 -1.44
N GLN A 264 22.84 -13.71 -1.69
CA GLN A 264 23.38 -12.58 -0.94
C GLN A 264 22.29 -11.54 -0.67
N PHE A 265 22.42 -10.80 0.43
CA PHE A 265 21.48 -9.74 0.78
C PHE A 265 21.42 -8.61 -0.26
N SER A 266 22.51 -8.36 -0.98
CA SER A 266 22.59 -7.40 -2.09
C SER A 266 21.59 -7.72 -3.21
N GLU A 267 21.28 -8.99 -3.47
CA GLU A 267 20.33 -9.41 -4.49
C GLU A 267 18.88 -9.12 -4.06
N LEU A 268 18.53 -9.34 -2.79
CA LEU A 268 17.25 -8.89 -2.22
C LEU A 268 17.12 -7.37 -2.37
N LYS A 269 18.18 -6.67 -2.01
CA LYS A 269 18.22 -5.21 -2.03
C LYS A 269 17.96 -4.67 -3.44
N GLU A 270 18.57 -5.24 -4.47
CA GLU A 270 18.27 -4.93 -5.87
C GLU A 270 16.77 -5.09 -6.17
N VAL A 271 16.19 -6.24 -5.82
CA VAL A 271 14.78 -6.54 -6.12
C VAL A 271 13.85 -5.53 -5.43
N MET A 272 14.12 -5.18 -4.18
CA MET A 272 13.30 -4.22 -3.43
C MET A 272 13.46 -2.79 -3.97
N ILE A 273 14.69 -2.35 -4.24
CA ILE A 273 15.00 -1.04 -4.87
C ILE A 273 14.26 -0.90 -6.20
N ARG A 274 14.37 -1.91 -7.06
CA ARG A 274 13.78 -1.91 -8.38
C ARG A 274 12.26 -1.90 -8.34
N ASN A 275 11.65 -2.74 -7.52
CA ASN A 275 10.19 -2.74 -7.39
C ASN A 275 9.67 -1.45 -6.74
N GLY A 276 10.39 -0.87 -5.77
CA GLY A 276 10.10 0.45 -5.22
C GLY A 276 10.11 1.54 -6.30
N TRP A 277 11.11 1.53 -7.18
CA TRP A 277 11.16 2.42 -8.34
C TRP A 277 10.00 2.18 -9.31
N LEU A 278 9.66 0.93 -9.63
CA LEU A 278 8.57 0.62 -10.57
C LEU A 278 7.21 1.12 -10.06
N PHE A 279 6.87 0.86 -8.79
CA PHE A 279 5.58 1.29 -8.23
C PHE A 279 5.42 2.80 -8.28
N SER A 280 6.46 3.51 -7.86
CA SER A 280 6.49 4.96 -7.81
C SER A 280 6.54 5.61 -9.20
N HIS A 281 7.29 5.03 -10.14
CA HIS A 281 7.37 5.49 -11.51
C HIS A 281 6.04 5.35 -12.23
N LEU A 282 5.36 4.20 -12.11
CA LEU A 282 4.01 4.02 -12.65
C LEU A 282 3.01 4.99 -12.01
N ALA A 283 3.05 5.16 -10.68
CA ALA A 283 2.19 6.11 -9.97
C ALA A 283 2.38 7.55 -10.46
N SER A 284 3.62 7.89 -10.76
CA SER A 284 4.06 9.15 -11.36
C SER A 284 3.48 9.40 -12.75
N GLN A 285 3.12 8.32 -13.47
CA GLN A 285 2.40 8.34 -14.75
C GLN A 285 0.89 8.12 -14.61
N GLY A 286 0.34 8.15 -13.38
CA GLY A 286 -1.09 7.98 -13.13
C GLY A 286 -1.59 6.54 -13.14
N ILE A 287 -0.67 5.57 -13.02
CA ILE A 287 -0.98 4.14 -12.96
C ILE A 287 -0.69 3.65 -11.55
N ILE A 288 -1.73 3.32 -10.79
CA ILE A 288 -1.62 2.90 -9.40
C ILE A 288 -1.83 1.39 -9.29
N HIS A 289 -1.01 0.73 -8.49
CA HIS A 289 -1.23 -0.65 -8.11
C HIS A 289 -1.95 -0.69 -6.76
N THR A 290 -3.22 -1.08 -6.77
CA THR A 290 -4.10 -0.93 -5.59
C THR A 290 -3.93 -2.00 -4.52
N ALA A 291 -3.28 -3.12 -4.83
CA ALA A 291 -3.05 -4.19 -3.87
C ALA A 291 -1.63 -4.78 -3.93
N PRO A 292 -0.56 -4.01 -3.64
CA PRO A 292 0.81 -4.56 -3.67
C PRO A 292 0.96 -5.76 -2.72
N ILE A 293 0.25 -5.72 -1.59
CA ILE A 293 -0.06 -6.86 -0.72
C ILE A 293 -1.52 -6.71 -0.23
N PRO A 294 -2.25 -7.81 0.03
CA PRO A 294 -3.62 -7.74 0.53
C PRO A 294 -3.63 -7.45 2.04
N LEU A 295 -3.85 -6.19 2.42
CA LEU A 295 -3.90 -5.74 3.82
C LEU A 295 -5.33 -5.64 4.35
N PHE A 296 -5.53 -6.07 5.60
CA PHE A 296 -6.83 -6.07 6.26
C PHE A 296 -6.77 -5.52 7.69
N HIS A 297 -7.86 -4.88 8.13
CA HIS A 297 -8.10 -4.58 9.55
C HIS A 297 -8.66 -5.78 10.32
N ASN A 298 -9.47 -6.59 9.64
CA ASN A 298 -10.09 -7.79 10.18
C ASN A 298 -10.63 -8.64 9.01
N ARG A 299 -10.11 -9.86 8.83
CA ARG A 299 -10.56 -10.77 7.76
C ARG A 299 -11.91 -11.44 8.05
N VAL A 300 -12.27 -11.58 9.32
CA VAL A 300 -13.48 -12.28 9.79
C VAL A 300 -14.76 -11.45 9.61
N GLN A 301 -14.64 -10.12 9.64
CA GLN A 301 -15.77 -9.19 9.60
C GLN A 301 -15.86 -8.39 8.29
N SER A 302 -15.18 -8.83 7.23
CA SER A 302 -15.16 -8.15 5.93
C SER A 302 -16.56 -7.82 5.39
N LEU A 303 -17.51 -8.75 5.52
CA LEU A 303 -18.89 -8.60 5.02
C LEU A 303 -19.74 -7.55 5.76
N ARG A 304 -19.27 -6.98 6.88
CA ARG A 304 -20.01 -5.98 7.67
C ARG A 304 -19.54 -4.55 7.49
N ARG A 305 -18.41 -4.33 6.83
CA ARG A 305 -17.80 -3.00 6.73
C ARG A 305 -17.87 -2.50 5.30
N GLU A 306 -18.08 -1.19 5.16
CA GLU A 306 -18.07 -0.52 3.84
C GLU A 306 -16.74 -0.70 3.11
N ASP A 307 -15.64 -0.93 3.85
CA ASP A 307 -14.28 -1.17 3.34
C ASP A 307 -13.99 -2.64 3.00
N ASN A 308 -14.96 -3.56 3.14
CA ASN A 308 -14.77 -5.01 3.02
C ASN A 308 -13.63 -5.57 3.90
N GLY A 309 -13.31 -4.89 5.02
CA GLY A 309 -12.22 -5.25 5.93
C GLY A 309 -10.82 -4.85 5.47
N LEU A 310 -10.68 -4.12 4.35
CA LEU A 310 -9.38 -3.63 3.85
C LEU A 310 -8.73 -2.68 4.85
N TYR A 311 -7.40 -2.65 4.87
CA TYR A 311 -6.65 -1.80 5.80
C TYR A 311 -6.55 -0.35 5.30
N ASP A 312 -7.17 0.57 6.03
CA ASP A 312 -7.04 2.01 5.85
C ASP A 312 -5.89 2.55 6.71
N TRP A 313 -4.70 2.60 6.10
CA TRP A 313 -3.45 2.89 6.82
C TRP A 313 -3.39 4.24 7.56
N PRO A 314 -4.01 5.35 7.10
CA PRO A 314 -4.02 6.61 7.84
C PRO A 314 -4.77 6.54 9.18
N LEU A 315 -5.65 5.54 9.37
CA LEU A 315 -6.34 5.33 10.64
C LEU A 315 -5.46 4.65 11.71
N ALA A 316 -4.34 4.04 11.29
CA ALA A 316 -3.39 3.38 12.18
C ALA A 316 -4.04 2.34 13.13
N GLY A 317 -5.08 1.66 12.65
CA GLY A 317 -5.74 0.57 13.37
C GLY A 317 -4.87 -0.68 13.45
N ARG A 318 -5.35 -1.72 14.14
CA ARG A 318 -4.71 -3.05 14.10
C ARG A 318 -4.54 -3.52 12.65
N LEU A 319 -3.35 -4.02 12.32
CA LEU A 319 -3.09 -4.74 11.07
C LEU A 319 -3.23 -6.25 11.29
N ASP A 320 -4.15 -6.86 10.54
CA ASP A 320 -4.53 -8.25 10.73
C ASP A 320 -3.56 -9.21 10.05
N GLN A 321 -3.03 -10.19 10.80
CA GLN A 321 -2.22 -11.30 10.27
C GLN A 321 -1.11 -10.82 9.34
N TRP A 322 -0.32 -9.85 9.81
CA TRP A 322 0.57 -9.07 8.96
C TRP A 322 1.53 -9.96 8.15
N LEU A 323 2.04 -11.04 8.77
CA LEU A 323 2.94 -11.98 8.12
C LEU A 323 2.23 -12.80 7.04
N ALA A 324 1.00 -13.24 7.31
CA ALA A 324 0.17 -13.95 6.33
C ALA A 324 -0.25 -13.04 5.15
N SER A 325 -0.49 -11.75 5.41
CA SER A 325 -0.70 -10.75 4.35
C SER A 325 0.53 -10.59 3.44
N CYS A 326 1.73 -10.94 3.92
CA CYS A 326 2.97 -10.91 3.16
C CYS A 326 3.26 -12.22 2.41
N SER A 327 2.44 -13.26 2.49
CA SER A 327 2.78 -14.57 1.89
C SER A 327 2.85 -14.56 0.36
N HIS A 328 2.10 -13.66 -0.29
CA HIS A 328 2.01 -13.59 -1.75
C HIS A 328 2.01 -12.13 -2.23
N PRO A 329 3.13 -11.38 -2.11
CA PRO A 329 3.18 -10.02 -2.60
C PRO A 329 2.96 -9.98 -4.12
N ASN A 330 2.35 -8.93 -4.61
CA ASN A 330 2.16 -8.67 -6.04
C ASN A 330 3.42 -8.05 -6.68
N PHE A 331 4.61 -8.42 -6.19
CA PHE A 331 5.89 -8.05 -6.77
C PHE A 331 7.02 -9.03 -6.35
N GLY A 332 8.05 -9.12 -7.18
CA GLY A 332 9.13 -10.08 -6.97
C GLY A 332 10.28 -9.93 -7.95
N LEU A 333 11.00 -11.02 -8.21
CA LEU A 333 12.20 -11.02 -9.05
C LEU A 333 11.92 -10.49 -10.47
N SER A 334 10.76 -10.81 -11.05
CA SER A 334 10.39 -10.34 -12.39
C SER A 334 9.91 -8.88 -12.45
N GLY A 335 9.60 -8.25 -11.31
CA GLY A 335 8.91 -6.95 -11.24
C GLY A 335 7.52 -7.05 -10.58
N ILE A 336 6.66 -6.07 -10.87
CA ILE A 336 5.26 -5.99 -10.39
C ILE A 336 4.39 -7.05 -11.09
N ARG A 337 3.37 -7.55 -10.39
CA ARG A 337 2.51 -8.67 -10.82
C ARG A 337 1.04 -8.37 -10.55
N ASP A 338 0.20 -9.32 -10.96
CA ASP A 338 -1.25 -9.33 -10.71
C ASP A 338 -1.94 -8.09 -11.29
N PHE A 339 -1.89 -8.02 -12.62
CA PHE A 339 -2.15 -6.81 -13.37
C PHE A 339 -3.62 -6.35 -13.31
N GLU A 340 -4.52 -7.19 -12.79
CA GLU A 340 -5.92 -6.83 -12.48
C GLU A 340 -6.02 -5.74 -11.40
N HIS A 341 -4.98 -5.54 -10.59
CA HIS A 341 -4.94 -4.53 -9.53
C HIS A 341 -4.39 -3.17 -9.97
N PHE A 342 -4.03 -3.00 -11.24
CA PHE A 342 -3.70 -1.69 -11.76
C PHE A 342 -4.97 -0.88 -12.04
N GLN A 343 -4.91 0.42 -11.73
CA GLN A 343 -5.96 1.38 -12.03
C GLN A 343 -5.36 2.66 -12.57
N THR A 344 -6.04 3.25 -13.55
CA THR A 344 -5.80 4.65 -13.94
C THR A 344 -6.37 5.53 -12.84
N THR A 345 -5.57 6.47 -12.33
CA THR A 345 -6.09 7.50 -11.43
C THR A 345 -6.21 8.82 -12.17
N GLU A 346 -7.45 9.30 -12.31
CA GLU A 346 -7.74 10.70 -12.65
C GLU A 346 -7.57 11.62 -11.43
N ILE A 347 -7.26 11.03 -10.26
CA ILE A 347 -7.44 11.66 -8.97
C ILE A 347 -6.14 12.31 -8.53
N TYR A 348 -6.18 13.63 -8.44
CA TYR A 348 -5.14 14.47 -7.83
C TYR A 348 -5.33 14.58 -6.32
N GLY A 349 -4.26 14.96 -5.61
CA GLY A 349 -4.32 15.28 -4.18
C GLY A 349 -4.49 14.06 -3.27
N GLY A 350 -5.33 14.17 -2.23
CA GLY A 350 -5.33 13.26 -1.07
C GLY A 350 -5.40 11.75 -1.38
N LYS A 351 -6.11 11.33 -2.44
CA LYS A 351 -6.16 9.90 -2.81
C LYS A 351 -4.85 9.38 -3.41
N LEU A 352 -4.10 10.22 -4.14
CA LEU A 352 -2.76 9.85 -4.60
C LEU A 352 -1.85 9.58 -3.39
N TYR A 353 -1.84 10.49 -2.42
CA TYR A 353 -1.11 10.33 -1.16
C TYR A 353 -1.47 9.03 -0.44
N TRP A 354 -2.75 8.65 -0.41
CA TRP A 354 -3.18 7.37 0.18
C TRP A 354 -2.59 6.17 -0.56
N ASN A 355 -2.62 6.17 -1.89
CA ASN A 355 -2.07 5.09 -2.70
C ASN A 355 -0.53 5.00 -2.57
N LEU A 356 0.16 6.14 -2.57
CA LEU A 356 1.62 6.16 -2.34
C LEU A 356 1.98 5.61 -0.96
N GLY A 357 1.25 6.01 0.08
CA GLY A 357 1.44 5.49 1.43
C GLY A 357 1.16 3.98 1.52
N ALA A 358 0.16 3.47 0.79
CA ALA A 358 -0.12 2.04 0.73
C ALA A 358 1.01 1.25 0.05
N HIS A 359 1.58 1.77 -1.06
CA HIS A 359 2.77 1.17 -1.67
C HIS A 359 3.94 1.13 -0.67
N ILE A 360 4.24 2.26 -0.01
CA ILE A 360 5.35 2.37 0.92
C ILE A 360 5.17 1.43 2.12
N LEU A 361 3.99 1.40 2.74
CA LEU A 361 3.68 0.48 3.82
C LEU A 361 3.89 -0.99 3.38
N SER A 362 3.44 -1.33 2.18
CA SER A 362 3.60 -2.67 1.62
C SER A 362 5.07 -3.05 1.44
N LEU A 363 5.89 -2.13 0.93
CA LEU A 363 7.34 -2.33 0.78
C LEU A 363 8.01 -2.55 2.14
N LEU A 364 7.66 -1.76 3.16
CA LEU A 364 8.20 -1.90 4.52
C LEU A 364 7.83 -3.25 5.16
N LEU A 365 6.56 -3.67 5.03
CA LEU A 365 6.10 -4.96 5.54
C LEU A 365 6.82 -6.13 4.85
N ILE A 366 7.02 -6.03 3.53
CA ILE A 366 7.76 -7.04 2.78
C ILE A 366 9.24 -7.09 3.18
N SER A 367 9.88 -5.93 3.41
CA SER A 367 11.25 -5.87 3.94
C SER A 367 11.42 -6.64 5.25
N ALA A 368 10.48 -6.51 6.20
CA ALA A 368 10.52 -7.28 7.45
C ALA A 368 10.16 -8.76 7.25
N SER A 369 9.15 -9.05 6.43
CA SER A 369 8.69 -10.43 6.19
C SER A 369 9.79 -11.33 5.60
N TYR A 370 10.73 -10.76 4.82
CA TYR A 370 11.90 -11.48 4.32
C TYR A 370 12.69 -12.15 5.45
N PHE A 371 12.96 -11.42 6.54
CA PHE A 371 13.72 -11.94 7.68
C PHE A 371 12.95 -13.07 8.37
N ARG A 372 11.64 -12.91 8.59
CA ARG A 372 10.76 -13.96 9.13
C ARG A 372 10.73 -15.20 8.25
N ASN A 373 10.70 -15.02 6.93
CA ASN A 373 10.65 -16.12 5.96
C ASN A 373 11.96 -16.93 5.90
N ARG A 374 13.05 -16.49 6.54
CA ARG A 374 14.25 -17.34 6.70
C ARG A 374 13.97 -18.59 7.53
N ALA A 375 12.93 -18.55 8.35
CA ALA A 375 12.42 -19.69 9.10
C ALA A 375 10.88 -19.66 9.13
N LYS A 376 10.22 -19.88 7.99
CA LYS A 376 8.75 -19.83 7.85
C LYS A 376 7.96 -20.66 8.87
N GLY A 377 8.53 -21.77 9.35
CA GLY A 377 7.90 -22.63 10.35
C GLY A 377 7.93 -22.07 11.78
N VAL A 378 8.68 -20.99 12.02
CA VAL A 378 8.87 -20.36 13.33
C VAL A 378 7.84 -19.23 13.47
N GLN A 379 6.60 -19.62 13.79
CA GLN A 379 5.50 -18.69 14.01
C GLN A 379 4.47 -19.22 15.00
N GLY A 380 3.71 -18.32 15.61
CA GLY A 380 2.57 -18.59 16.48
C GLY A 380 2.94 -18.62 17.95
N LEU A 381 2.38 -19.60 18.66
CA LEU A 381 2.65 -19.84 20.07
C LEU A 381 3.51 -21.12 20.23
N SER A 382 4.44 -21.09 21.17
CA SER A 382 5.18 -22.28 21.60
C SER A 382 4.26 -23.27 22.35
N SER A 383 4.79 -24.45 22.64
CA SER A 383 4.06 -25.50 23.38
C SER A 383 3.67 -25.09 24.81
N ASP A 384 4.36 -24.12 25.42
CA ASP A 384 4.01 -23.50 26.71
C ASP A 384 3.09 -22.27 26.56
N GLY A 385 2.57 -22.01 25.35
CA GLY A 385 1.60 -20.95 25.07
C GLY A 385 2.21 -19.54 24.98
N LYS A 386 3.54 -19.41 24.89
CA LYS A 386 4.21 -18.11 24.74
C LYS A 386 4.33 -17.69 23.28
N PRO A 387 4.28 -16.38 22.97
CA PRO A 387 4.66 -15.86 21.67
C PRO A 387 6.03 -16.37 21.22
N ILE A 388 6.13 -16.84 19.99
CA ILE A 388 7.41 -17.18 19.38
C ILE A 388 8.24 -15.89 19.20
N ASP A 389 9.50 -15.93 19.64
CA ASP A 389 10.48 -14.86 19.46
C ASP A 389 11.46 -15.23 18.34
N ALA A 390 11.34 -14.54 17.22
CA ALA A 390 12.12 -14.69 16.01
C ALA A 390 13.00 -13.45 15.73
N ARG A 391 13.23 -12.57 16.72
CA ARG A 391 14.06 -11.36 16.56
C ARG A 391 15.48 -11.68 16.08
N TYR A 392 16.00 -12.84 16.46
CA TYR A 392 17.32 -13.33 16.03
C TYR A 392 17.44 -13.54 14.50
N LEU A 393 16.32 -13.60 13.76
CA LEU A 393 16.35 -13.69 12.30
C LEU A 393 16.68 -12.36 11.64
N PHE A 394 16.47 -11.24 12.35
CA PHE A 394 16.67 -9.90 11.84
C PHE A 394 18.12 -9.47 12.02
N ASP A 395 18.69 -8.94 10.94
CA ASP A 395 19.87 -8.10 11.00
C ASP A 395 19.39 -6.65 10.86
N GLU A 396 19.45 -5.91 11.96
CA GLU A 396 18.89 -4.55 12.02
C GLU A 396 19.60 -3.58 11.07
N ASN A 397 20.91 -3.72 10.89
CA ASN A 397 21.67 -2.86 9.96
C ASN A 397 21.24 -3.13 8.51
N ASN A 398 21.11 -4.40 8.15
CA ASN A 398 20.59 -4.80 6.85
C ASN A 398 19.16 -4.29 6.63
N LEU A 399 18.30 -4.34 7.64
CA LEU A 399 16.94 -3.78 7.56
C LEU A 399 16.95 -2.26 7.37
N ILE A 400 17.78 -1.53 8.13
CA ILE A 400 17.95 -0.07 8.00
C ILE A 400 18.35 0.30 6.58
N ASP A 401 19.36 -0.38 6.02
CA ASP A 401 19.86 -0.09 4.68
C ASP A 401 18.83 -0.47 3.60
N LEU A 402 18.14 -1.60 3.76
CA LEU A 402 17.06 -2.00 2.85
C LEU A 402 15.92 -1.00 2.83
N ILE A 403 15.46 -0.52 3.99
CA ILE A 403 14.42 0.51 4.08
C ILE A 403 14.88 1.79 3.39
N ARG A 404 16.08 2.28 3.72
CA ARG A 404 16.62 3.54 3.19
C ARG A 404 16.73 3.51 1.66
N GLU A 405 17.35 2.46 1.11
CA GLU A 405 17.57 2.36 -0.33
C GLU A 405 16.25 2.11 -1.09
N THR A 406 15.35 1.29 -0.55
CA THR A 406 14.04 1.04 -1.17
C THR A 406 13.21 2.32 -1.26
N LEU A 407 13.13 3.10 -0.17
CA LEU A 407 12.33 4.32 -0.17
C LEU A 407 13.00 5.45 -0.95
N THR A 408 14.33 5.53 -0.97
CA THR A 408 15.06 6.48 -1.83
C THR A 408 14.82 6.18 -3.32
N SER A 409 14.80 4.89 -3.68
CA SER A 409 14.45 4.45 -5.02
C SER A 409 12.98 4.73 -5.37
N TYR A 410 12.07 4.53 -4.41
CA TYR A 410 10.67 4.91 -4.53
C TYR A 410 10.50 6.42 -4.75
N TYR A 411 11.21 7.25 -4.00
CA TYR A 411 11.24 8.69 -4.24
C TYR A 411 11.71 9.01 -5.65
N LYS A 412 12.83 8.42 -6.08
CA LYS A 412 13.42 8.66 -7.40
C LYS A 412 12.46 8.32 -8.53
N GLY A 413 11.73 7.20 -8.43
CA GLY A 413 10.74 6.82 -9.43
C GLY A 413 9.56 7.80 -9.51
N PHE A 414 9.10 8.30 -8.37
CA PHE A 414 7.96 9.23 -8.34
C PHE A 414 8.33 10.67 -8.71
N VAL A 415 9.43 11.19 -8.17
CA VAL A 415 9.84 12.59 -8.31
C VAL A 415 10.71 12.82 -9.55
N GLY A 416 11.43 11.79 -10.01
CA GLY A 416 12.24 11.83 -11.23
C GLY A 416 13.71 12.20 -11.03
N HIS A 417 14.15 12.48 -9.81
CA HIS A 417 15.55 12.76 -9.47
C HIS A 417 15.97 12.12 -8.14
N ASP A 418 17.27 12.10 -7.84
CA ASP A 418 17.79 11.51 -6.60
C ASP A 418 17.33 12.27 -5.35
N PHE A 419 17.14 11.54 -4.26
CA PHE A 419 16.83 12.12 -2.95
C PHE A 419 18.10 12.72 -2.33
N SER A 420 18.11 14.03 -2.08
CA SER A 420 19.28 14.77 -1.59
C SER A 420 19.23 15.14 -0.10
N GLY A 421 18.20 14.69 0.63
CA GLY A 421 17.96 15.07 2.02
C GLY A 421 18.18 13.94 3.03
N ALA A 422 18.00 14.28 4.32
CA ALA A 422 17.79 13.28 5.35
C ALA A 422 16.38 12.69 5.22
N MET A 423 16.23 11.40 5.55
CA MET A 423 14.92 10.75 5.57
C MET A 423 13.93 11.55 6.44
N PRO A 424 12.64 11.64 6.04
CA PRO A 424 11.68 12.48 6.73
C PRO A 424 11.20 11.87 8.07
N PHE A 425 11.83 10.78 8.51
CA PHE A 425 11.58 10.06 9.75
C PHE A 425 12.88 9.38 10.23
N ASP A 426 12.89 8.89 11.46
CA ASP A 426 14.03 8.16 12.01
C ASP A 426 14.02 6.68 11.57
N VAL A 427 14.86 6.36 10.59
CA VAL A 427 14.99 4.99 10.05
C VAL A 427 15.50 4.00 11.10
N LYS A 428 16.35 4.43 12.03
CA LYS A 428 16.90 3.53 13.06
C LYS A 428 15.81 3.15 14.05
N THR A 429 15.08 4.14 14.56
CA THR A 429 13.94 3.90 15.45
C THR A 429 12.88 3.04 14.76
N LEU A 430 12.57 3.30 13.48
CA LEU A 430 11.66 2.45 12.72
C LEU A 430 12.15 0.99 12.66
N ALA A 431 13.40 0.75 12.27
CA ALA A 431 13.95 -0.60 12.14
C ALA A 431 13.96 -1.34 13.48
N SER A 432 14.41 -0.71 14.57
CA SER A 432 14.38 -1.27 15.93
C SER A 432 12.96 -1.69 16.32
N ARG A 433 11.98 -0.80 16.10
CA ARG A 433 10.56 -1.09 16.40
C ARG A 433 10.00 -2.21 15.50
N MET A 434 10.41 -2.27 14.23
CA MET A 434 10.04 -3.38 13.33
C MET A 434 10.61 -4.70 13.84
N VAL A 435 11.86 -4.75 14.30
CA VAL A 435 12.44 -5.96 14.92
C VAL A 435 11.66 -6.34 16.17
N GLU A 436 11.37 -5.38 17.06
CA GLU A 436 10.65 -5.64 18.31
C GLU A 436 9.24 -6.19 18.08
N GLU A 437 8.44 -5.53 17.24
CA GLU A 437 7.02 -5.84 17.06
C GLU A 437 6.75 -6.91 16.00
N MET A 438 7.60 -7.02 14.98
CA MET A 438 7.45 -7.99 13.89
C MET A 438 8.34 -9.22 14.08
N GLY A 439 9.31 -9.16 14.99
CA GLY A 439 10.13 -10.30 15.38
C GLY A 439 9.50 -11.19 16.44
N VAL A 440 8.48 -10.73 17.17
CA VAL A 440 7.77 -11.52 18.18
C VAL A 440 6.31 -11.66 17.81
N ASP A 441 5.75 -12.87 17.96
CA ASP A 441 4.36 -13.15 17.60
C ASP A 441 3.36 -12.70 18.66
N HIS A 442 3.35 -11.40 18.89
CA HIS A 442 2.39 -10.74 19.76
C HIS A 442 1.01 -10.65 19.10
N HIS A 443 0.02 -10.39 19.95
CA HIS A 443 -1.36 -10.21 19.53
C HIS A 443 -1.85 -11.39 18.68
N MET A 444 -1.89 -12.58 19.27
CA MET A 444 -2.34 -13.79 18.57
C MET A 444 -3.86 -13.88 18.45
N GLU A 445 -4.59 -13.09 19.23
CA GLU A 445 -6.03 -13.25 19.42
C GLU A 445 -6.88 -12.45 18.42
N GLU A 446 -7.86 -13.16 17.86
CA GLU A 446 -9.02 -12.64 17.17
C GLU A 446 -10.30 -13.11 17.88
N ARG A 447 -11.37 -12.31 17.83
CA ARG A 447 -12.66 -12.67 18.44
C ARG A 447 -13.72 -12.85 17.38
N LEU A 448 -14.24 -14.07 17.27
CA LEU A 448 -15.47 -14.36 16.52
C LEU A 448 -16.65 -14.04 17.43
N ARG A 449 -17.30 -12.90 17.19
CA ARG A 449 -18.35 -12.40 18.08
C ARG A 449 -19.60 -13.25 18.00
N GLN A 450 -20.33 -13.36 19.11
CA GLN A 450 -21.62 -14.07 19.17
C GLN A 450 -22.57 -13.67 18.02
N VAL A 451 -22.65 -12.37 17.73
CA VAL A 451 -23.47 -11.83 16.64
C VAL A 451 -23.01 -12.25 15.24
N ASP A 452 -21.71 -12.51 15.03
CA ASP A 452 -21.17 -12.98 13.75
C ASP A 452 -21.50 -14.47 13.58
N GLN A 453 -21.39 -15.23 14.67
CA GLN A 453 -21.74 -16.65 14.70
C GLN A 453 -23.21 -16.87 14.32
N GLN A 454 -24.12 -16.00 14.76
CA GLN A 454 -25.55 -16.10 14.44
C GLN A 454 -25.87 -15.90 12.96
N GLN A 455 -25.00 -15.21 12.20
CA GLN A 455 -25.17 -14.98 10.76
C GLN A 455 -24.66 -16.14 9.91
N MET A 456 -23.81 -17.00 10.46
CA MET A 456 -23.32 -18.20 9.78
C MET A 456 -24.38 -19.30 9.82
N SER A 457 -24.39 -20.21 8.84
CA SER A 457 -25.03 -21.52 8.97
C SER A 457 -24.25 -22.42 9.94
N ALA A 458 -24.76 -23.60 10.27
CA ALA A 458 -24.03 -24.53 11.15
C ALA A 458 -22.78 -25.11 10.46
N SER A 459 -22.85 -25.36 9.15
CA SER A 459 -21.73 -25.83 8.34
C SER A 459 -20.66 -24.75 8.19
N GLU A 460 -21.04 -23.51 7.87
CA GLU A 460 -20.09 -22.40 7.75
C GLU A 460 -19.36 -22.13 9.06
N PHE A 461 -20.08 -22.17 10.20
CA PHE A 461 -19.46 -21.98 11.51
C PHE A 461 -18.40 -23.06 11.82
N ARG A 462 -18.68 -24.33 11.52
CA ARG A 462 -17.73 -25.43 11.76
C ARG A 462 -16.51 -25.33 10.85
N LEU A 463 -16.73 -25.15 9.55
CA LEU A 463 -15.65 -24.95 8.58
C LEU A 463 -14.78 -23.74 8.96
N PHE A 464 -15.41 -22.65 9.38
CA PHE A 464 -14.72 -21.45 9.82
C PHE A 464 -13.78 -21.70 11.01
N LEU A 465 -14.20 -22.51 11.99
CA LEU A 465 -13.36 -22.88 13.13
C LEU A 465 -12.23 -23.84 12.73
N GLU A 466 -12.53 -24.81 11.87
CA GLU A 466 -11.54 -25.78 11.35
C GLU A 466 -10.40 -25.07 10.60
N ASP A 467 -10.75 -24.12 9.72
CA ASP A 467 -9.79 -23.27 9.01
C ASP A 467 -8.88 -22.44 9.94
N ARG A 468 -9.25 -22.31 11.22
CA ARG A 468 -8.55 -21.50 12.23
C ARG A 468 -7.97 -22.36 13.35
N GLY A 469 -7.72 -23.63 13.06
CA GLY A 469 -6.93 -24.53 13.89
C GLY A 469 -7.74 -25.40 14.86
N TYR A 470 -9.07 -25.35 14.83
CA TYR A 470 -9.88 -26.33 15.56
C TYR A 470 -9.82 -27.67 14.82
N SER A 471 -9.67 -28.77 15.56
CA SER A 471 -9.94 -30.08 14.99
C SER A 471 -11.43 -30.23 14.66
N VAL A 472 -11.76 -31.08 13.69
CA VAL A 472 -13.16 -31.42 13.32
C VAL A 472 -14.00 -31.76 14.56
N LYS A 473 -13.41 -32.49 15.52
CA LYS A 473 -14.09 -32.84 16.78
C LYS A 473 -14.36 -31.61 17.65
N GLN A 474 -13.37 -30.73 17.82
CA GLN A 474 -13.54 -29.49 18.59
C GLN A 474 -14.58 -28.56 17.94
N ALA A 475 -14.50 -28.37 16.62
CA ALA A 475 -15.43 -27.54 15.87
C ALA A 475 -16.87 -28.06 15.93
N ALA A 476 -17.07 -29.39 15.85
CA ALA A 476 -18.39 -30.01 15.94
C ALA A 476 -19.07 -29.79 17.30
N THR A 477 -18.28 -29.69 18.39
CA THR A 477 -18.77 -29.50 19.76
C THR A 477 -18.78 -28.05 20.23
N ALA A 478 -18.29 -27.11 19.43
CA ALA A 478 -18.19 -25.71 19.83
C ALA A 478 -19.58 -25.07 19.97
N PRO A 479 -19.89 -24.40 21.11
CA PRO A 479 -21.20 -23.79 21.33
C PRO A 479 -21.37 -22.54 20.47
N LYS A 480 -22.18 -22.64 19.42
CA LYS A 480 -22.42 -21.56 18.46
C LYS A 480 -23.43 -20.56 19.01
N GLY A 481 -23.06 -19.29 19.00
CA GLY A 481 -23.96 -18.18 19.34
C GLY A 481 -24.25 -18.06 20.83
N GLU A 482 -23.49 -18.73 21.69
CA GLU A 482 -23.61 -18.61 23.16
C GLU A 482 -22.70 -17.51 23.72
N GLN A 483 -21.46 -17.44 23.23
CA GLN A 483 -20.45 -16.46 23.65
C GLN A 483 -19.45 -16.17 22.54
N ASP A 484 -18.64 -15.13 22.70
CA ASP A 484 -17.52 -14.86 21.81
C ASP A 484 -16.49 -16.00 21.87
N ILE A 485 -15.95 -16.39 20.71
CA ILE A 485 -14.89 -17.41 20.60
C ILE A 485 -13.56 -16.71 20.32
N ILE A 486 -12.54 -17.03 21.12
CA ILE A 486 -11.18 -16.54 20.93
C ILE A 486 -10.47 -17.50 19.96
N LEU A 487 -9.91 -16.93 18.90
CA LEU A 487 -9.19 -17.64 17.85
C LEU A 487 -7.75 -17.14 17.85
N HIS A 488 -6.80 -18.05 17.66
CA HIS A 488 -5.38 -17.71 17.64
C HIS A 488 -4.87 -17.62 16.21
N THR A 489 -5.21 -16.53 15.51
CA THR A 489 -4.96 -16.33 14.07
C THR A 489 -3.81 -15.38 13.75
N GLY A 490 -3.20 -14.75 14.77
CA GLY A 490 -2.07 -13.84 14.57
C GLY A 490 -0.80 -14.49 13.98
N PRO A 491 0.31 -13.74 13.92
CA PRO A 491 0.54 -12.47 14.62
C PRO A 491 -0.16 -11.26 13.98
N HIS A 492 -0.76 -10.40 14.80
CA HIS A 492 -1.30 -9.10 14.38
C HIS A 492 -0.34 -7.97 14.80
N LEU A 493 -0.36 -6.83 14.11
CA LEU A 493 0.28 -5.60 14.63
C LEU A 493 -0.77 -4.76 15.33
N GLY A 494 -0.79 -4.85 16.65
CA GLY A 494 -1.82 -4.27 17.52
C GLY A 494 -2.82 -5.31 18.06
N GLY A 495 -3.30 -5.05 19.28
CA GLY A 495 -4.32 -5.90 19.92
C GLY A 495 -5.73 -5.64 19.39
N PHE A 496 -6.67 -6.51 19.75
CA PHE A 496 -8.09 -6.32 19.44
C PHE A 496 -8.60 -4.96 19.96
N ASN A 497 -9.26 -4.18 19.09
CA ASN A 497 -9.71 -2.80 19.35
C ASN A 497 -8.60 -1.82 19.81
N LYS A 498 -7.33 -2.11 19.50
CA LYS A 498 -6.19 -1.20 19.71
C LYS A 498 -5.67 -0.68 18.37
N GLY A 499 -4.91 0.42 18.43
CA GLY A 499 -4.12 0.87 17.29
C GLY A 499 -2.99 -0.11 16.96
N ILE A 500 -2.31 0.14 15.84
CA ILE A 500 -1.11 -0.58 15.44
C ILE A 500 -0.04 -0.49 16.54
N SER A 501 0.68 -1.58 16.81
CA SER A 501 1.74 -1.60 17.84
C SER A 501 3.04 -0.91 17.42
N ILE A 502 3.16 -0.59 16.13
CA ILE A 502 4.29 0.09 15.51
C ILE A 502 3.83 1.36 14.76
N PRO A 503 3.45 2.43 15.47
CA PRO A 503 3.04 3.69 14.85
C PRO A 503 4.11 4.30 13.94
N GLU A 504 5.39 3.96 14.17
CA GLU A 504 6.53 4.36 13.35
C GLU A 504 6.37 3.94 11.89
N LEU A 505 5.76 2.77 11.61
CA LEU A 505 5.46 2.34 10.24
C LEU A 505 4.50 3.31 9.55
N ILE A 506 3.47 3.78 10.26
CA ILE A 506 2.49 4.72 9.72
C ILE A 506 3.12 6.09 9.52
N THR A 507 3.88 6.58 10.49
CA THR A 507 4.64 7.83 10.40
C THR A 507 5.60 7.80 9.22
N ALA A 508 6.37 6.73 9.04
CA ALA A 508 7.32 6.60 7.94
C ALA A 508 6.62 6.60 6.57
N SER A 509 5.54 5.82 6.42
CA SER A 509 4.73 5.79 5.19
C SER A 509 4.12 7.15 4.87
N ALA A 510 3.52 7.81 5.86
CA ALA A 510 2.93 9.15 5.72
C ALA A 510 3.98 10.20 5.32
N SER A 511 5.09 10.24 6.06
CA SER A 511 6.19 11.19 5.85
C SER A 511 6.78 11.05 4.47
N MET A 512 7.04 9.81 4.04
CA MET A 512 7.68 9.54 2.77
C MET A 512 6.74 9.82 1.60
N ALA A 513 5.46 9.42 1.68
CA ALA A 513 4.47 9.74 0.67
C ALA A 513 4.28 11.26 0.51
N ALA A 514 4.15 11.98 1.63
CA ALA A 514 4.04 13.44 1.62
C ALA A 514 5.30 14.11 1.06
N THR A 515 6.49 13.59 1.38
CA THR A 515 7.77 14.11 0.85
C THR A 515 7.86 13.94 -0.67
N CYS A 516 7.45 12.78 -1.20
CA CYS A 516 7.37 12.56 -2.65
C CYS A 516 6.46 13.59 -3.34
N VAL A 517 5.29 13.87 -2.76
CA VAL A 517 4.35 14.86 -3.31
C VAL A 517 4.94 16.27 -3.21
N LEU A 518 5.50 16.65 -2.05
CA LEU A 518 6.07 17.97 -1.80
C LEU A 518 7.21 18.31 -2.77
N ASP A 519 8.19 17.41 -2.88
CA ASP A 519 9.38 17.68 -3.68
C ASP A 519 9.06 17.59 -5.20
N ARG A 520 8.09 16.77 -5.61
CA ARG A 520 7.56 16.81 -6.99
C ARG A 520 6.84 18.13 -7.27
N TYR A 521 5.96 18.56 -6.38
CA TYR A 521 5.26 19.83 -6.50
C TYR A 521 6.25 21.00 -6.63
N ALA A 522 7.27 21.03 -5.76
CA ALA A 522 8.31 22.06 -5.80
C ALA A 522 9.11 22.02 -7.11
N SER A 523 9.40 20.83 -7.65
CA SER A 523 10.11 20.69 -8.93
C SER A 523 9.30 21.25 -10.10
N GLU A 524 8.00 20.93 -10.16
CA GLU A 524 7.08 21.38 -11.23
C GLU A 524 6.76 22.89 -11.16
N ASN A 525 6.87 23.51 -9.98
CA ASN A 525 6.52 24.92 -9.75
C ASN A 525 7.75 25.80 -9.47
N SER A 526 8.97 25.28 -9.69
CA SER A 526 10.18 26.07 -9.55
C SER A 526 10.30 27.08 -10.71
N PRO A 527 10.63 28.36 -10.45
CA PRO A 527 10.79 29.39 -11.49
C PRO A 527 11.78 29.00 -12.60
N LEU A 528 12.67 28.06 -12.34
CA LEU A 528 13.70 27.57 -13.27
C LEU A 528 13.14 26.69 -14.41
N GLN A 529 11.88 26.24 -14.35
CA GLN A 529 11.26 25.48 -15.45
C GLN A 529 10.51 26.34 -16.48
N ALA A 530 10.42 27.66 -16.31
CA ALA A 530 9.74 28.56 -17.25
C ALA A 530 10.54 28.85 -18.55
N ILE A 531 11.63 28.11 -18.82
CA ILE A 531 12.44 28.22 -20.03
C ILE A 531 12.65 26.81 -20.60
N HIS A 532 11.66 26.27 -21.31
CA HIS A 532 11.87 25.32 -22.39
C HIS A 532 10.68 25.31 -23.35
#